data_AF-A0A535RDT5-F1
#
_entry.id   AF-A0A535RDT5-F1
#
_cell.length_a   1.000
_cell.length_b   1.000
_cell.length_c   1.000
_cell.angle_alpha   90.00
_cell.angle_beta   90.00
_cell.angle_gamma   90.00
#
_symmetry.space_group_name_H-M   'P 1'
#
loop_
_entity.id
_entity.type
_entity.pdbx_description
1 polymer ?
#
loop_
_entity_poly.entity_id
_entity_poly.type
_entity_poly.pdbx_seq_one_letter_code
_entity_poly.pdbx_strand_id
1 'polypeptide(L)'
;MRAETVYQELTDDYRREVRVEELVFEAAEAYPGLLPTREQIAGERAKKQADKAGLELEQGAFLSQLLASPRAGTHLVHAMLRPRREALDRLEAFRSSGRADLGLATVERIGNAGHVNLRNPRFLNAEDDGATAALELGVDLVLLDPACEVGVLRGSVVDHPRHAGRRVFNAGLNLTHLYHGQISFVNFMIARELGLVAKIHRGHWLGDDWEGGLEDFEEKPWLAAVESFAIGGGCQLLLVMDRVIAEEGAYFNLPARKEGIIPGNANQRLWRYVGDRVARQAILFERAFKTGEPEAAQLCDRVVARDAMDTAIAEDAAQLTSAGLVSAVANRRAMRIGQEPVDQFRRYMAVYARDQSRCLYAPALIANLEQNWRAHERRP
;
A
#
# COMPACT_ATOMS: atom_id res chain seq x y z
N MET A 1 -1.33 2.18 31.07
CA MET A 1 -1.55 3.53 30.48
C MET A 1 -2.43 3.37 29.26
N ARG A 2 -3.42 4.25 29.01
CA ARG A 2 -4.26 4.16 27.80
C ARG A 2 -3.46 4.70 26.61
N ALA A 3 -3.48 4.00 25.47
CA ALA A 3 -2.71 4.40 24.29
C ALA A 3 -3.03 5.84 23.84
N GLU A 4 -4.30 6.25 23.91
CA GLU A 4 -4.73 7.61 23.57
C GLU A 4 -4.08 8.70 24.43
N THR A 5 -3.86 8.46 25.73
CA THR A 5 -3.18 9.42 26.62
C THR A 5 -1.72 9.60 26.20
N VAL A 6 -1.02 8.50 25.91
CA VAL A 6 0.35 8.52 25.38
C VAL A 6 0.40 9.33 24.08
N TYR A 7 -0.56 9.08 23.18
CA TYR A 7 -0.62 9.79 21.90
C TYR A 7 -0.87 11.29 22.08
N GLN A 8 -1.79 11.67 22.97
CA GLN A 8 -2.09 13.07 23.26
C GLN A 8 -0.85 13.80 23.79
N GLU A 9 -0.10 13.18 24.70
CA GLU A 9 1.14 13.77 25.25
C GLU A 9 2.23 13.90 24.16
N LEU A 10 2.44 12.85 23.35
CA LEU A 10 3.44 12.88 22.27
C LEU A 10 3.11 13.89 21.17
N THR A 11 1.83 14.14 20.91
CA THR A 11 1.37 15.03 19.82
C THR A 11 1.08 16.45 20.28
N ASP A 12 1.46 16.84 21.51
CA ASP A 12 1.11 18.13 22.12
C ASP A 12 -0.38 18.44 21.98
N ASP A 13 -1.23 17.53 22.48
CA ASP A 13 -2.69 17.61 22.36
C ASP A 13 -3.14 17.76 20.90
N TYR A 14 -2.66 16.86 20.03
CA TYR A 14 -3.02 16.80 18.60
C TYR A 14 -2.61 18.03 17.77
N ARG A 15 -1.60 18.80 18.23
CA ARG A 15 -1.04 19.93 17.47
C ARG A 15 0.17 19.53 16.62
N ARG A 16 0.79 18.39 16.92
CA ARG A 16 1.91 17.83 16.17
C ARG A 16 1.51 16.53 15.50
N GLU A 17 1.64 16.50 14.19
CA GLU A 17 1.49 15.29 13.40
C GLU A 17 2.76 14.44 13.48
N VAL A 18 2.59 13.15 13.77
CA VAL A 18 3.68 12.18 13.84
C VAL A 18 3.28 10.95 13.05
N ARG A 19 4.15 10.57 12.11
CA ARG A 19 3.95 9.34 11.33
C ARG A 19 4.12 8.10 12.20
N VAL A 20 3.44 7.03 11.83
CA VAL A 20 3.39 5.80 12.64
C VAL A 20 4.76 5.17 12.86
N GLU A 21 5.66 5.30 11.88
CA GLU A 21 7.04 4.79 11.93
C GLU A 21 7.84 5.43 13.06
N GLU A 22 7.64 6.73 13.31
CA GLU A 22 8.35 7.48 14.36
C GLU A 22 7.59 7.43 15.69
N LEU A 23 6.26 7.48 15.64
CA LEU A 23 5.38 7.47 16.81
C LEU A 23 5.67 6.31 17.77
N VAL A 24 5.86 5.09 17.24
CA VAL A 24 6.09 3.91 18.08
C VAL A 24 7.41 3.99 18.84
N PHE A 25 8.41 4.69 18.29
CA PHE A 25 9.72 4.85 18.92
C PHE A 25 9.74 6.05 19.88
N GLU A 26 9.11 7.16 19.53
CA GLU A 26 8.91 8.27 20.47
C GLU A 26 8.14 7.81 21.72
N ALA A 27 7.14 6.93 21.55
CA ALA A 27 6.43 6.31 22.66
C ALA A 27 7.32 5.38 23.50
N ALA A 28 8.22 4.61 22.87
CA ALA A 28 9.17 3.76 23.59
C ALA A 28 10.20 4.59 24.39
N GLU A 29 10.62 5.75 23.87
CA GLU A 29 11.54 6.68 24.51
C GLU A 29 10.88 7.43 25.67
N ALA A 30 9.66 7.94 25.48
CA ALA A 30 8.92 8.68 26.50
C ALA A 30 8.41 7.77 27.64
N TYR A 31 8.07 6.51 27.34
CA TYR A 31 7.56 5.55 28.32
C TYR A 31 8.33 4.22 28.24
N PRO A 32 9.51 4.13 28.89
CA PRO A 32 10.31 2.92 28.88
C PRO A 32 9.52 1.68 29.31
N GLY A 33 9.57 0.62 28.49
CA GLY A 33 8.85 -0.64 28.72
C GLY A 33 7.42 -0.67 28.19
N LEU A 34 6.91 0.42 27.59
CA LEU A 34 5.61 0.42 26.90
C LEU A 34 5.69 -0.26 25.53
N LEU A 35 6.75 0.05 24.78
CA LEU A 35 7.02 -0.43 23.42
C LEU A 35 8.52 -0.73 23.26
N PRO A 36 8.89 -1.58 22.30
CA PRO A 36 10.29 -1.86 22.01
C PRO A 36 11.00 -0.65 21.40
N THR A 37 12.23 -0.42 21.86
CA THR A 37 13.13 0.62 21.35
C THR A 37 13.60 0.32 19.93
N ARG A 38 14.15 1.34 19.24
CA ARG A 38 14.78 1.16 17.92
C ARG A 38 15.89 0.10 17.95
N GLU A 39 16.71 0.08 19.00
CA GLU A 39 17.79 -0.90 19.16
C GLU A 39 17.25 -2.33 19.29
N GLN A 40 16.21 -2.54 20.10
CA GLN A 40 15.59 -3.85 20.26
C GLN A 40 14.97 -4.35 18.94
N ILE A 41 14.28 -3.46 18.20
CA ILE A 41 13.73 -3.80 16.88
C ILE A 41 14.85 -4.08 15.87
N ALA A 42 15.94 -3.32 15.87
CA ALA A 42 17.10 -3.60 15.02
C ALA A 42 17.71 -4.98 15.34
N GLY A 43 17.80 -5.34 16.62
CA GLY A 43 18.23 -6.66 17.07
C GLY A 43 17.31 -7.80 16.61
N GLU A 44 16.00 -7.59 16.60
CA GLU A 44 15.03 -8.54 16.03
C GLU A 44 15.20 -8.68 14.50
N ARG A 45 15.41 -7.56 13.79
CA ARG A 45 15.58 -7.54 12.32
C ARG A 45 16.86 -8.21 11.82
N ALA A 46 17.83 -8.44 12.70
CA ALA A 46 19.03 -9.22 12.38
C ALA A 46 18.81 -10.74 12.44
N LYS A 47 17.65 -11.19 12.90
CA LYS A 47 17.31 -12.61 13.05
C LYS A 47 16.34 -13.06 11.95
N LYS A 48 16.33 -14.36 11.64
CA LYS A 48 15.25 -14.95 10.86
C LYS A 48 13.92 -14.76 11.58
N GLN A 49 12.83 -14.72 10.84
CA GLN A 49 11.50 -14.49 11.41
C GLN A 49 11.11 -15.56 12.45
N ALA A 50 11.58 -16.80 12.30
CA ALA A 50 11.36 -17.88 13.26
C ALA A 50 12.08 -17.70 14.61
N ASP A 51 13.18 -16.94 14.61
CA ASP A 51 14.08 -16.77 15.77
C ASP A 51 13.81 -15.46 16.54
N LYS A 52 12.83 -14.69 16.07
CA LYS A 52 12.39 -13.44 16.67
C LYS A 52 11.59 -13.67 17.95
N ALA A 53 11.78 -12.78 18.93
CA ALA A 53 11.04 -12.77 20.19
C ALA A 53 9.62 -12.21 20.04
N GLY A 54 9.30 -11.54 18.93
CA GLY A 54 7.95 -11.04 18.66
C GLY A 54 7.64 -9.70 19.28
N LEU A 55 8.63 -8.82 19.43
CA LEU A 55 8.48 -7.52 20.08
C LEU A 55 7.47 -6.60 19.36
N GLU A 56 7.30 -6.75 18.04
CA GLU A 56 6.31 -5.98 17.27
C GLU A 56 4.84 -6.35 17.61
N LEU A 57 4.58 -7.42 18.39
CA LEU A 57 3.24 -7.71 18.93
C LEU A 57 2.73 -6.59 19.85
N GLU A 58 3.62 -5.99 20.64
CA GLU A 58 3.30 -4.86 21.53
C GLU A 58 2.94 -3.62 20.72
N GLN A 59 3.68 -3.36 19.64
CA GLN A 59 3.36 -2.30 18.68
C GLN A 59 1.99 -2.52 18.03
N GLY A 60 1.68 -3.76 17.64
CA GLY A 60 0.37 -4.11 17.08
C GLY A 60 -0.78 -3.87 18.05
N ALA A 61 -0.61 -4.23 19.33
CA ALA A 61 -1.60 -3.98 20.37
C ALA A 61 -1.79 -2.48 20.67
N PHE A 62 -0.69 -1.71 20.69
CA PHE A 62 -0.73 -0.26 20.90
C PHE A 62 -1.43 0.47 19.75
N LEU A 63 -1.01 0.20 18.51
CA LEU A 63 -1.60 0.81 17.31
C LEU A 63 -3.07 0.42 17.15
N SER A 64 -3.45 -0.80 17.52
CA SER A 64 -4.85 -1.23 17.56
C SER A 64 -5.71 -0.35 18.49
N GLN A 65 -5.20 -0.03 19.68
CA GLN A 65 -5.91 0.86 20.61
C GLN A 65 -5.99 2.30 20.10
N LEU A 66 -4.90 2.83 19.52
CA LEU A 66 -4.89 4.17 18.93
C LEU A 66 -5.87 4.29 17.79
N LEU A 67 -5.78 3.38 16.83
CA LEU A 67 -6.68 3.32 15.69
C LEU A 67 -8.11 2.96 16.13
N ALA A 68 -8.35 2.41 17.32
CA ALA A 68 -9.71 2.24 17.84
C ALA A 68 -10.30 3.53 18.44
N SER A 69 -9.48 4.49 18.88
CA SER A 69 -9.95 5.82 19.28
C SER A 69 -10.42 6.63 18.06
N PRO A 70 -11.65 7.18 18.06
CA PRO A 70 -12.10 8.10 17.01
C PRO A 70 -11.21 9.32 16.85
N ARG A 71 -10.67 9.86 17.95
CA ARG A 71 -9.90 11.09 17.93
C ARG A 71 -8.44 10.82 17.54
N ALA A 72 -7.75 9.98 18.30
CA ALA A 72 -6.35 9.65 18.02
C ALA A 72 -6.15 8.88 16.71
N GLY A 73 -7.04 7.96 16.38
CA GLY A 73 -6.93 7.22 15.13
C GLY A 73 -7.15 8.09 13.90
N THR A 74 -8.11 9.03 13.93
CA THR A 74 -8.31 9.98 12.81
C THR A 74 -7.11 10.91 12.64
N HIS A 75 -6.61 11.49 13.73
CA HIS A 75 -5.41 12.33 13.68
C HIS A 75 -4.19 11.56 13.14
N LEU A 76 -3.99 10.30 13.56
CA LEU A 76 -2.91 9.45 13.02
C LEU A 76 -3.09 9.15 11.53
N VAL A 77 -4.31 8.85 11.07
CA VAL A 77 -4.58 8.64 9.63
C VAL A 77 -4.24 9.90 8.85
N HIS A 78 -4.64 11.08 9.33
CA HIS A 78 -4.33 12.35 8.67
C HIS A 78 -2.82 12.62 8.63
N ALA A 79 -2.10 12.38 9.73
CA ALA A 79 -0.64 12.48 9.77
C ALA A 79 0.03 11.56 8.73
N MET A 80 -0.51 10.37 8.50
CA MET A 80 0.00 9.44 7.47
C MET A 80 -0.34 9.86 6.04
N LEU A 81 -1.41 10.63 5.83
CA LEU A 81 -1.82 11.19 4.54
C LEU A 81 -1.08 12.48 4.17
N ARG A 82 -0.27 13.06 5.07
CA ARG A 82 0.61 14.17 4.73
C ARG A 82 1.69 13.73 3.72
N PRO A 83 2.12 14.61 2.81
CA PRO A 83 3.24 14.33 1.94
C PRO A 83 4.51 14.07 2.75
N ARG A 84 5.29 13.06 2.34
CA ARG A 84 6.58 12.79 2.97
C ARG A 84 7.56 13.94 2.71
N ARG A 85 8.40 14.25 3.71
CA ARG A 85 9.43 15.28 3.59
C ARG A 85 10.35 15.01 2.41
N GLU A 86 10.73 13.75 2.20
CA GLU A 86 11.63 13.37 1.12
C GLU A 86 11.02 13.58 -0.27
N ALA A 87 9.68 13.57 -0.40
CA ALA A 87 9.00 13.91 -1.64
C ALA A 87 8.96 15.43 -1.86
N LEU A 88 8.71 16.20 -0.80
CA LEU A 88 8.75 17.68 -0.84
C LEU A 88 10.14 18.18 -1.26
N ASP A 89 11.20 17.59 -0.70
CA ASP A 89 12.58 17.96 -1.01
C ASP A 89 12.97 17.68 -2.48
N ARG A 90 12.23 16.78 -3.15
CA ARG A 90 12.45 16.40 -4.57
C ARG A 90 11.47 17.07 -5.53
N LEU A 91 10.47 17.77 -5.02
CA LEU A 91 9.33 18.24 -5.81
C LEU A 91 9.73 19.24 -6.89
N GLU A 92 10.60 20.20 -6.57
CA GLU A 92 11.04 21.20 -7.55
C GLU A 92 11.85 20.57 -8.69
N ALA A 93 12.77 19.67 -8.35
CA ALA A 93 13.54 18.92 -9.34
C ALA A 93 12.60 18.10 -10.25
N PHE A 94 11.63 17.38 -9.67
CA PHE A 94 10.64 16.64 -10.45
C PHE A 94 9.77 17.54 -11.34
N ARG A 95 9.29 18.69 -10.84
CA ARG A 95 8.50 19.64 -11.63
C ARG A 95 9.27 20.12 -12.86
N SER A 96 10.55 20.44 -12.68
CA SER A 96 11.43 20.93 -13.76
C SER A 96 11.76 19.88 -14.81
N SER A 97 12.10 18.65 -14.40
CA SER A 97 12.58 17.60 -15.30
C SER A 97 11.46 16.69 -15.83
N GLY A 98 10.33 16.65 -15.13
CA GLY A 98 9.27 15.66 -15.31
C GLY A 98 9.68 14.24 -14.88
N ARG A 99 10.82 14.03 -14.22
CA ARG A 99 11.35 12.70 -13.88
C ARG A 99 12.02 12.63 -12.51
N ALA A 100 11.84 11.52 -11.80
CA ALA A 100 12.53 11.24 -10.54
C ALA A 100 12.91 9.75 -10.43
N ASP A 101 14.16 9.47 -10.07
CA ASP A 101 14.61 8.13 -9.64
C ASP A 101 14.59 8.06 -8.11
N LEU A 102 13.85 7.08 -7.59
CA LEU A 102 13.63 6.84 -6.16
C LEU A 102 14.24 5.49 -5.73
N GLY A 103 15.13 4.93 -6.56
CA GLY A 103 15.77 3.63 -6.34
C GLY A 103 14.86 2.48 -6.75
N LEU A 104 13.97 2.07 -5.85
CA LEU A 104 13.02 0.96 -6.07
C LEU A 104 11.71 1.40 -6.74
N ALA A 105 11.59 2.68 -7.09
CA ALA A 105 10.54 3.20 -7.95
C ALA A 105 11.08 4.34 -8.83
N THR A 106 10.41 4.63 -9.94
CA THR A 106 10.68 5.81 -10.77
C THR A 106 9.39 6.54 -11.07
N VAL A 107 9.45 7.87 -11.16
CA VAL A 107 8.33 8.71 -11.59
C VAL A 107 8.68 9.40 -12.90
N GLU A 108 7.76 9.42 -13.86
CA GLU A 108 7.88 10.17 -15.10
C GLU A 108 6.54 10.81 -15.46
N ARG A 109 6.56 12.10 -15.81
CA ARG A 109 5.40 12.83 -16.33
C ARG A 109 5.36 12.68 -17.85
N ILE A 110 4.31 12.05 -18.35
CA ILE A 110 4.04 11.87 -19.79
C ILE A 110 2.73 12.60 -20.10
N GLY A 111 2.82 13.71 -20.82
CA GLY A 111 1.68 14.62 -20.96
C GLY A 111 1.25 15.14 -19.59
N ASN A 112 -0.02 14.91 -19.23
CA ASN A 112 -0.59 15.23 -17.92
C ASN A 112 -0.66 14.01 -16.97
N ALA A 113 -0.11 12.85 -17.36
CA ALA A 113 -0.10 11.65 -16.53
C ALA A 113 1.23 11.50 -15.77
N GLY A 114 1.16 11.24 -14.47
CA GLY A 114 2.31 10.91 -13.62
C GLY A 114 2.49 9.39 -13.51
N HIS A 115 3.46 8.81 -14.22
CA HIS A 115 3.74 7.39 -14.24
C HIS A 115 4.69 6.98 -13.11
N VAL A 116 4.15 6.30 -12.10
CA VAL A 116 4.91 5.68 -11.02
C VAL A 116 5.17 4.22 -11.39
N ASN A 117 6.45 3.86 -11.56
CA ASN A 117 6.86 2.51 -11.91
C ASN A 117 7.55 1.83 -10.72
N LEU A 118 7.03 0.70 -10.25
CA LEU A 118 7.71 -0.16 -9.27
C LEU A 118 8.90 -0.85 -9.92
N ARG A 119 10.07 -0.82 -9.28
CA ARG A 119 11.34 -1.33 -9.82
C ARG A 119 12.09 -2.15 -8.76
N ASN A 120 11.68 -3.40 -8.59
CA ASN A 120 12.41 -4.41 -7.82
C ASN A 120 12.72 -5.64 -8.71
N PRO A 121 13.62 -5.49 -9.70
CA PRO A 121 13.73 -6.42 -10.84
C PRO A 121 14.16 -7.84 -10.43
N ARG A 122 14.97 -7.98 -9.38
CA ARG A 122 15.44 -9.27 -8.85
C ARG A 122 14.30 -10.10 -8.25
N PHE A 123 13.28 -9.43 -7.71
CA PHE A 123 12.18 -10.06 -6.99
C PHE A 123 10.84 -9.91 -7.70
N LEU A 124 10.83 -9.80 -9.03
CA LEU A 124 9.60 -9.70 -9.82
C LEU A 124 8.69 -8.53 -9.38
N ASN A 125 9.29 -7.41 -8.96
CA ASN A 125 8.56 -6.29 -8.37
C ASN A 125 7.77 -6.68 -7.10
N ALA A 126 8.31 -7.60 -6.30
CA ALA A 126 7.81 -7.86 -4.95
C ALA A 126 8.08 -6.67 -4.03
N GLU A 127 7.21 -6.51 -3.05
CA GLU A 127 7.22 -5.41 -2.10
C GLU A 127 8.01 -5.78 -0.85
N ASP A 128 8.84 -4.84 -0.41
CA ASP A 128 9.52 -4.83 0.88
C ASP A 128 9.47 -3.39 1.43
N ASP A 129 10.03 -3.18 2.63
CA ASP A 129 10.05 -1.88 3.30
C ASP A 129 10.55 -0.74 2.37
N GLY A 130 11.56 -1.02 1.52
CA GLY A 130 12.14 -0.03 0.62
C GLY A 130 11.26 0.23 -0.61
N ALA A 131 10.69 -0.82 -1.19
CA ALA A 131 9.82 -0.70 -2.36
C ALA A 131 8.54 0.08 -2.06
N THR A 132 7.89 -0.17 -0.92
CA THR A 132 6.68 0.56 -0.52
C THR A 132 6.97 2.02 -0.19
N ALA A 133 8.09 2.30 0.48
CA ALA A 133 8.54 3.67 0.74
C ALA A 133 8.82 4.43 -0.57
N ALA A 134 9.52 3.82 -1.52
CA ALA A 134 9.80 4.43 -2.81
C ALA A 134 8.52 4.70 -3.63
N LEU A 135 7.56 3.77 -3.59
CA LEU A 135 6.24 3.97 -4.20
C LEU A 135 5.46 5.12 -3.54
N GLU A 136 5.48 5.23 -2.20
CA GLU A 136 4.80 6.32 -1.49
C GLU A 136 5.37 7.68 -1.90
N LEU A 137 6.70 7.80 -2.02
CA LEU A 137 7.34 9.01 -2.52
C LEU A 137 6.91 9.33 -3.95
N GLY A 138 6.77 8.31 -4.80
CA GLY A 138 6.31 8.51 -6.17
C GLY A 138 4.87 8.99 -6.26
N VAL A 139 4.00 8.42 -5.43
CA VAL A 139 2.60 8.85 -5.27
C VAL A 139 2.53 10.28 -4.76
N ASP A 140 3.34 10.64 -3.76
CA ASP A 140 3.40 12.00 -3.22
C ASP A 140 3.79 13.02 -4.31
N LEU A 141 4.82 12.73 -5.11
CA LEU A 141 5.25 13.60 -6.21
C LEU A 141 4.13 13.83 -7.24
N VAL A 142 3.41 12.76 -7.62
CA VAL A 142 2.29 12.85 -8.57
C VAL A 142 1.13 13.65 -7.97
N LEU A 143 0.78 13.46 -6.70
CA LEU A 143 -0.28 14.23 -6.04
C LEU A 143 0.10 15.71 -5.90
N LEU A 144 1.34 16.02 -5.55
CA LEU A 144 1.84 17.39 -5.35
C LEU A 144 2.04 18.20 -6.64
N ASP A 145 2.28 17.56 -7.78
CA ASP A 145 2.55 18.25 -9.04
C ASP A 145 1.26 18.62 -9.78
N PRO A 146 0.88 19.91 -9.88
CA PRO A 146 -0.35 20.30 -10.58
C PRO A 146 -0.34 19.96 -12.08
N ALA A 147 0.83 19.72 -12.69
CA ALA A 147 0.92 19.27 -14.07
C ALA A 147 0.56 17.78 -14.25
N CYS A 148 0.55 17.00 -13.16
CA CYS A 148 -0.02 15.67 -13.15
C CYS A 148 -1.51 15.76 -12.81
N GLU A 149 -2.37 15.45 -13.78
CA GLU A 149 -3.82 15.38 -13.63
C GLU A 149 -4.28 13.97 -13.22
N VAL A 150 -3.53 12.95 -13.61
CA VAL A 150 -3.85 11.55 -13.33
C VAL A 150 -2.59 10.77 -13.01
N GLY A 151 -2.66 9.84 -12.05
CA GLY A 151 -1.57 8.93 -11.73
C GLY A 151 -1.67 7.61 -12.50
N VAL A 152 -0.53 7.03 -12.87
CA VAL A 152 -0.45 5.69 -13.48
C VAL A 152 0.51 4.83 -12.68
N LEU A 153 0.02 3.74 -12.09
CA LEU A 153 0.87 2.75 -11.44
C LEU A 153 1.17 1.60 -12.40
N ARG A 154 2.46 1.27 -12.57
CA ARG A 154 2.91 0.18 -13.45
C ARG A 154 4.12 -0.55 -12.88
N GLY A 155 4.32 -1.80 -13.31
CA GLY A 155 5.54 -2.54 -13.00
C GLY A 155 6.65 -2.31 -14.03
N SER A 156 7.90 -2.26 -13.58
CA SER A 156 9.07 -2.20 -14.45
C SER A 156 9.39 -3.56 -15.06
N VAL A 157 10.30 -3.55 -16.04
CA VAL A 157 10.93 -4.77 -16.57
C VAL A 157 11.71 -5.46 -15.45
N VAL A 158 11.63 -6.79 -15.39
CA VAL A 158 12.27 -7.61 -14.34
C VAL A 158 13.44 -8.43 -14.87
N ASP A 159 14.36 -8.75 -13.97
CA ASP A 159 15.52 -9.62 -14.23
C ASP A 159 15.24 -11.00 -13.64
N HIS A 160 14.51 -11.82 -14.39
CA HIS A 160 14.16 -13.17 -13.98
C HIS A 160 14.08 -14.10 -15.20
N PRO A 161 14.70 -15.30 -15.18
CA PRO A 161 14.80 -16.17 -16.36
C PRO A 161 13.46 -16.49 -17.04
N ARG A 162 12.38 -16.69 -16.25
CA ARG A 162 11.03 -16.97 -16.78
C ARG A 162 10.25 -15.73 -17.27
N HIS A 163 10.73 -14.52 -16.95
CA HIS A 163 10.08 -13.25 -17.27
C HIS A 163 11.07 -12.23 -17.88
N ALA A 164 12.16 -12.73 -18.50
CA ALA A 164 13.24 -11.90 -18.98
C ALA A 164 12.73 -10.89 -20.03
N GLY A 165 13.08 -9.62 -19.86
CA GLY A 165 12.64 -8.53 -20.74
C GLY A 165 11.15 -8.22 -20.69
N ARG A 166 10.39 -8.83 -19.76
CA ARG A 166 8.96 -8.57 -19.58
C ARG A 166 8.75 -7.61 -18.41
N ARG A 167 7.74 -6.75 -18.53
CA ARG A 167 7.17 -6.05 -17.39
C ARG A 167 6.35 -7.01 -16.55
N VAL A 168 6.45 -6.87 -15.24
CA VAL A 168 5.65 -7.61 -14.25
C VAL A 168 5.09 -6.56 -13.32
N PHE A 169 3.78 -6.50 -13.14
CA PHE A 169 3.17 -5.47 -12.30
C PHE A 169 3.66 -5.55 -10.85
N ASN A 170 3.33 -6.64 -10.14
CA ASN A 170 3.71 -6.79 -8.73
C ASN A 170 3.51 -8.26 -8.27
N ALA A 171 4.55 -8.85 -7.68
CA ALA A 171 4.54 -10.25 -7.21
C ALA A 171 4.08 -10.44 -5.75
N GLY A 172 3.57 -9.40 -5.11
CA GLY A 172 3.13 -9.38 -3.71
C GLY A 172 4.28 -9.13 -2.75
N LEU A 173 4.13 -9.58 -1.51
CA LEU A 173 5.14 -9.44 -0.47
C LEU A 173 6.43 -10.18 -0.85
N ASN A 174 7.59 -9.59 -0.57
CA ASN A 174 8.87 -10.28 -0.69
C ASN A 174 8.99 -11.35 0.43
N LEU A 175 8.56 -12.57 0.11
CA LEU A 175 8.56 -13.69 1.04
C LEU A 175 9.96 -14.14 1.46
N THR A 176 10.99 -13.80 0.69
CA THR A 176 12.38 -14.07 1.08
C THR A 176 12.78 -13.14 2.21
N HIS A 177 12.53 -11.83 2.05
CA HIS A 177 12.74 -10.86 3.13
C HIS A 177 11.89 -11.20 4.35
N LEU A 178 10.63 -11.64 4.17
CA LEU A 178 9.78 -12.06 5.29
C LEU A 178 10.41 -13.22 6.05
N TYR A 179 10.84 -14.29 5.38
CA TYR A 179 11.46 -15.45 6.01
C TYR A 179 12.73 -15.08 6.80
N HIS A 180 13.52 -14.14 6.26
CA HIS A 180 14.73 -13.62 6.88
C HIS A 180 14.48 -12.50 7.90
N GLY A 181 13.23 -12.20 8.26
CA GLY A 181 12.91 -11.23 9.31
C GLY A 181 13.09 -9.76 8.90
N GLN A 182 13.17 -9.48 7.61
CA GLN A 182 13.48 -8.15 7.06
C GLN A 182 12.24 -7.33 6.68
N ILE A 183 11.04 -7.89 6.79
CA ILE A 183 9.78 -7.16 6.61
C ILE A 183 9.36 -6.57 7.94
N SER A 184 9.18 -5.25 8.00
CA SER A 184 8.70 -4.57 9.22
C SER A 184 7.20 -4.74 9.41
N PHE A 185 6.75 -4.97 10.64
CA PHE A 185 5.33 -4.78 10.95
C PHE A 185 4.92 -3.30 10.78
N VAL A 186 5.67 -2.36 11.35
CA VAL A 186 5.29 -0.92 11.31
C VAL A 186 5.57 -0.31 9.93
N ASN A 187 6.81 -0.39 9.44
CA ASN A 187 7.23 0.34 8.24
C ASN A 187 6.70 -0.28 6.93
N PHE A 188 6.29 -1.56 6.98
CA PHE A 188 5.69 -2.22 5.83
C PHE A 188 4.20 -2.47 6.05
N MET A 189 3.79 -3.31 7.00
CA MET A 189 2.37 -3.69 7.10
C MET A 189 1.45 -2.51 7.43
N ILE A 190 1.83 -1.66 8.39
CA ILE A 190 0.99 -0.53 8.81
C ILE A 190 1.18 0.68 7.90
N ALA A 191 2.43 1.11 7.69
CA ALA A 191 2.72 2.31 6.91
C ALA A 191 2.33 2.19 5.44
N ARG A 192 2.40 0.99 4.83
CA ARG A 192 1.90 0.77 3.47
C ARG A 192 0.40 1.09 3.36
N GLU A 193 -0.40 0.60 4.31
CA GLU A 193 -1.85 0.74 4.26
C GLU A 193 -2.31 2.14 4.65
N LEU A 194 -1.71 2.75 5.69
CA LEU A 194 -2.05 4.11 6.14
C LEU A 194 -1.42 5.23 5.29
N GLY A 195 -0.29 4.96 4.64
CA GLY A 195 0.43 5.88 3.77
C GLY A 195 0.14 5.58 2.31
N LEU A 196 1.01 4.81 1.64
CA LEU A 196 0.96 4.52 0.20
C LEU A 196 -0.46 4.24 -0.34
N VAL A 197 -1.12 3.20 0.18
CA VAL A 197 -2.42 2.76 -0.36
C VAL A 197 -3.52 3.78 -0.04
N ALA A 198 -3.51 4.35 1.16
CA ALA A 198 -4.48 5.36 1.54
C ALA A 198 -4.30 6.66 0.73
N LYS A 199 -3.07 7.06 0.40
CA LYS A 199 -2.78 8.22 -0.46
C LYS A 199 -3.23 8.00 -1.90
N ILE A 200 -3.03 6.80 -2.46
CA ILE A 200 -3.60 6.45 -3.76
C ILE A 200 -5.13 6.55 -3.69
N HIS A 201 -5.75 6.05 -2.62
CA HIS A 201 -7.20 5.99 -2.50
C HIS A 201 -7.86 7.35 -2.20
N ARG A 202 -7.25 8.15 -1.33
CA ARG A 202 -7.84 9.35 -0.72
C ARG A 202 -7.11 10.64 -1.04
N GLY A 203 -5.88 10.61 -1.56
CA GLY A 203 -5.07 11.81 -1.72
C GLY A 203 -4.39 12.29 -0.43
N HIS A 204 -3.90 13.52 -0.46
CA HIS A 204 -3.23 14.15 0.69
C HIS A 204 -4.19 14.85 1.63
N TRP A 205 -3.91 14.77 2.92
CA TRP A 205 -4.48 15.71 3.89
C TRP A 205 -3.61 16.96 3.96
N LEU A 206 -4.11 18.10 3.48
CA LEU A 206 -3.40 19.38 3.54
C LEU A 206 -4.01 20.39 4.53
N GLY A 207 -5.21 20.12 5.06
CA GLY A 207 -5.90 21.02 5.99
C GLY A 207 -5.35 21.00 7.42
N ASP A 208 -5.80 21.96 8.23
CA ASP A 208 -5.44 22.06 9.66
C ASP A 208 -6.56 21.55 10.59
N ASP A 209 -7.81 21.53 10.10
CA ASP A 209 -8.98 21.09 10.86
C ASP A 209 -9.31 19.61 10.59
N TRP A 210 -8.58 18.72 11.25
CA TRP A 210 -8.79 17.28 11.15
C TRP A 210 -10.03 16.79 11.94
N GLU A 211 -10.64 17.65 12.77
CA GLU A 211 -11.88 17.36 13.49
C GLU A 211 -13.13 17.75 12.68
N GLY A 212 -12.98 18.59 11.65
CA GLY A 212 -14.04 19.23 10.85
C GLY A 212 -14.99 18.32 10.06
N GLY A 213 -14.86 16.99 10.17
CA GLY A 213 -15.80 15.99 9.62
C GLY A 213 -15.87 15.88 8.10
N LEU A 214 -15.41 16.90 7.35
CA LEU A 214 -15.35 16.87 5.90
C LEU A 214 -14.03 16.22 5.43
N GLU A 215 -14.15 15.12 4.69
CA GLU A 215 -13.04 14.42 4.06
C GLU A 215 -12.57 15.12 2.76
N ASP A 216 -12.08 16.36 2.88
CA ASP A 216 -11.60 17.17 1.76
C ASP A 216 -10.10 16.99 1.54
N PHE A 217 -9.75 15.86 0.92
CA PHE A 217 -8.37 15.53 0.59
C PHE A 217 -8.02 15.98 -0.84
N GLU A 218 -6.76 16.36 -1.04
CA GLU A 218 -6.19 16.66 -2.36
C GLU A 218 -5.90 15.36 -3.11
N GLU A 219 -6.87 14.91 -3.92
CA GLU A 219 -6.84 13.61 -4.58
C GLU A 219 -6.86 13.73 -6.11
N LYS A 220 -6.25 12.74 -6.75
CA LYS A 220 -6.22 12.58 -8.21
C LYS A 220 -6.69 11.19 -8.57
N PRO A 221 -7.28 10.99 -9.76
CA PRO A 221 -7.56 9.66 -10.23
C PRO A 221 -6.28 8.87 -10.53
N TRP A 222 -6.39 7.53 -10.48
CA TRP A 222 -5.30 6.58 -10.67
C TRP A 222 -5.68 5.44 -11.61
N LEU A 223 -4.83 5.20 -12.61
CA LEU A 223 -4.84 3.99 -13.44
C LEU A 223 -3.82 2.97 -12.91
N ALA A 224 -4.11 1.68 -13.08
CA ALA A 224 -3.11 0.63 -13.01
C ALA A 224 -2.95 -0.07 -14.36
N ALA A 225 -1.71 -0.32 -14.76
CA ALA A 225 -1.36 -1.09 -15.95
C ALA A 225 -0.74 -2.43 -15.55
N VAL A 226 -1.54 -3.50 -15.60
CA VAL A 226 -1.16 -4.83 -15.11
C VAL A 226 -0.63 -5.69 -16.24
N GLU A 227 0.70 -5.84 -16.27
CA GLU A 227 1.39 -6.79 -17.14
C GLU A 227 1.84 -8.01 -16.35
N SER A 228 1.72 -9.19 -16.97
CA SER A 228 1.92 -10.51 -16.36
C SER A 228 0.98 -10.89 -15.19
N PHE A 229 1.03 -10.21 -14.05
CA PHE A 229 0.18 -10.55 -12.88
C PHE A 229 0.22 -9.49 -11.77
N ALA A 230 -0.85 -9.45 -10.98
CA ALA A 230 -0.91 -8.71 -9.71
C ALA A 230 -1.21 -9.68 -8.55
N ILE A 231 -0.21 -9.97 -7.73
CA ILE A 231 -0.30 -10.96 -6.65
C ILE A 231 -0.28 -10.25 -5.30
N GLY A 232 -1.07 -10.71 -4.33
CA GLY A 232 -1.00 -10.25 -2.95
C GLY A 232 -1.19 -8.74 -2.83
N GLY A 233 -0.18 -8.03 -2.33
CA GLY A 233 -0.19 -6.56 -2.24
C GLY A 233 -0.36 -5.85 -3.58
N GLY A 234 0.08 -6.45 -4.69
CA GLY A 234 -0.22 -6.00 -6.05
C GLY A 234 -1.71 -6.04 -6.36
N CYS A 235 -2.39 -7.15 -6.08
CA CYS A 235 -3.84 -7.26 -6.27
C CYS A 235 -4.59 -6.29 -5.35
N GLN A 236 -4.07 -6.02 -4.14
CA GLN A 236 -4.65 -5.04 -3.22
C GLN A 236 -4.62 -3.62 -3.77
N LEU A 237 -3.56 -3.24 -4.50
CA LEU A 237 -3.45 -1.92 -5.13
C LEU A 237 -4.54 -1.71 -6.18
N LEU A 238 -4.97 -2.76 -6.90
CA LEU A 238 -6.05 -2.66 -7.89
C LEU A 238 -7.38 -2.22 -7.25
N LEU A 239 -7.60 -2.55 -5.98
CA LEU A 239 -8.86 -2.26 -5.26
C LEU A 239 -9.01 -0.79 -4.82
N VAL A 240 -8.07 0.08 -5.21
CA VAL A 240 -8.10 1.52 -4.97
C VAL A 240 -7.87 2.36 -6.24
N MET A 241 -7.83 1.73 -7.41
CA MET A 241 -7.68 2.38 -8.72
C MET A 241 -9.04 2.76 -9.30
N ASP A 242 -9.10 3.83 -10.11
CA ASP A 242 -10.31 4.17 -10.89
C ASP A 242 -10.40 3.38 -12.18
N ARG A 243 -9.25 2.93 -12.68
CA ARG A 243 -9.15 2.23 -13.97
C ARG A 243 -8.03 1.20 -13.93
N VAL A 244 -8.31 -0.02 -14.32
CA VAL A 244 -7.33 -1.11 -14.40
C VAL A 244 -7.30 -1.66 -15.83
N ILE A 245 -6.16 -1.47 -16.47
CA ILE A 245 -5.85 -2.02 -17.80
C ILE A 245 -4.97 -3.25 -17.59
N ALA A 246 -5.34 -4.39 -18.18
CA ALA A 246 -4.61 -5.64 -18.02
C ALA A 246 -4.13 -6.20 -19.36
N GLU A 247 -2.95 -6.81 -19.35
CA GLU A 247 -2.44 -7.60 -20.47
C GLU A 247 -3.27 -8.87 -20.66
N GLU A 248 -3.53 -9.28 -21.90
CA GLU A 248 -4.07 -10.60 -22.20
C GLU A 248 -3.26 -11.73 -21.53
N GLY A 249 -3.97 -12.60 -20.81
CA GLY A 249 -3.36 -13.71 -20.08
C GLY A 249 -2.80 -13.32 -18.70
N ALA A 250 -2.94 -12.06 -18.27
CA ALA A 250 -2.64 -11.67 -16.91
C ALA A 250 -3.61 -12.31 -15.90
N TYR A 251 -3.19 -12.35 -14.64
CA TYR A 251 -4.05 -12.81 -13.55
C TYR A 251 -3.85 -12.04 -12.25
N PHE A 252 -4.86 -12.07 -11.40
CA PHE A 252 -4.88 -11.44 -10.08
C PHE A 252 -5.19 -12.47 -9.01
N ASN A 253 -4.52 -12.42 -7.86
CA ASN A 253 -4.86 -13.30 -6.73
C ASN A 253 -4.40 -12.75 -5.37
N LEU A 254 -4.97 -13.31 -4.31
CA LEU A 254 -4.63 -13.00 -2.90
C LEU A 254 -4.22 -14.29 -2.19
N PRO A 255 -2.94 -14.72 -2.28
CA PRO A 255 -2.46 -15.98 -1.71
C PRO A 255 -2.24 -15.92 -0.18
N ALA A 256 -2.81 -14.94 0.51
CA ALA A 256 -2.48 -14.59 1.90
C ALA A 256 -2.69 -15.75 2.90
N ARG A 257 -3.59 -16.69 2.62
CA ARG A 257 -3.73 -17.93 3.40
C ARG A 257 -2.44 -18.77 3.38
N LYS A 258 -1.87 -19.01 2.20
CA LYS A 258 -0.58 -19.70 2.02
C LYS A 258 0.60 -18.91 2.55
N GLU A 259 0.46 -17.60 2.66
CA GLU A 259 1.46 -16.71 3.24
C GLU A 259 1.29 -16.54 4.75
N GLY A 260 0.19 -17.03 5.35
CA GLY A 260 -0.07 -16.94 6.79
C GLY A 260 -0.39 -15.52 7.31
N ILE A 261 -0.83 -14.60 6.44
CA ILE A 261 -1.05 -13.18 6.78
C ILE A 261 -2.44 -12.69 6.34
N ILE A 262 -2.82 -11.49 6.77
CA ILE A 262 -4.01 -10.77 6.29
C ILE A 262 -3.64 -9.97 5.04
N PRO A 263 -4.40 -10.05 3.93
CA PRO A 263 -4.11 -9.33 2.68
C PRO A 263 -4.47 -7.84 2.75
N GLY A 264 -3.80 -7.10 3.66
CA GLY A 264 -4.00 -5.67 3.87
C GLY A 264 -5.48 -5.33 4.01
N ASN A 265 -5.94 -4.35 3.24
CA ASN A 265 -7.35 -3.94 3.24
C ASN A 265 -8.26 -4.75 2.29
N ALA A 266 -7.78 -5.81 1.61
CA ALA A 266 -8.62 -6.57 0.67
C ALA A 266 -9.89 -7.14 1.31
N ASN A 267 -9.86 -7.53 2.59
CA ASN A 267 -11.04 -8.08 3.26
C ASN A 267 -12.20 -7.08 3.34
N GLN A 268 -11.93 -5.77 3.40
CA GLN A 268 -12.98 -4.75 3.37
C GLN A 268 -13.26 -4.20 1.96
N ARG A 269 -12.37 -4.43 0.99
CA ARG A 269 -12.49 -3.82 -0.35
C ARG A 269 -12.98 -4.77 -1.43
N LEU A 270 -12.50 -6.02 -1.46
CA LEU A 270 -12.69 -6.94 -2.59
C LEU A 270 -14.17 -7.29 -2.84
N TRP A 271 -14.94 -7.49 -1.78
CA TRP A 271 -16.35 -7.88 -1.88
C TRP A 271 -17.22 -6.81 -2.58
N ARG A 272 -16.78 -5.55 -2.65
CA ARG A 272 -17.46 -4.47 -3.38
C ARG A 272 -17.40 -4.66 -4.90
N TYR A 273 -16.41 -5.41 -5.39
CA TYR A 273 -16.20 -5.68 -6.80
C TYR A 273 -16.81 -7.03 -7.22
N VAL A 274 -16.52 -8.10 -6.47
CA VAL A 274 -16.87 -9.47 -6.88
C VAL A 274 -17.98 -10.12 -6.03
N GLY A 275 -18.52 -9.40 -5.05
CA GLY A 275 -19.47 -9.93 -4.07
C GLY A 275 -18.82 -10.80 -2.97
N ASP A 276 -19.56 -11.05 -1.89
CA ASP A 276 -19.05 -11.74 -0.68
C ASP A 276 -18.55 -13.16 -0.96
N ARG A 277 -19.28 -13.95 -1.75
CA ARG A 277 -18.93 -15.37 -2.00
C ARG A 277 -17.63 -15.50 -2.78
N VAL A 278 -17.44 -14.70 -3.83
CA VAL A 278 -16.21 -14.73 -4.64
C VAL A 278 -15.05 -14.14 -3.84
N ALA A 279 -15.27 -13.09 -3.05
CA ALA A 279 -14.25 -12.54 -2.16
C ALA A 279 -13.75 -13.59 -1.14
N ARG A 280 -14.65 -14.37 -0.54
CA ARG A 280 -14.26 -15.50 0.33
C ARG A 280 -13.50 -16.58 -0.42
N GLN A 281 -13.88 -16.92 -1.64
CA GLN A 281 -13.13 -17.86 -2.48
C GLN A 281 -11.71 -17.34 -2.76
N ALA A 282 -11.56 -16.05 -3.10
CA ALA A 282 -10.27 -15.45 -3.35
C ALA A 282 -9.38 -15.40 -2.11
N ILE A 283 -9.90 -14.96 -0.97
CA ILE A 283 -9.10 -14.74 0.24
C ILE A 283 -8.88 -16.02 1.04
N LEU A 284 -9.90 -16.87 1.19
CA LEU A 284 -9.85 -18.07 2.06
C LEU A 284 -9.48 -19.35 1.31
N PHE A 285 -9.69 -19.37 -0.01
CA PHE A 285 -9.45 -20.52 -0.88
C PHE A 285 -8.57 -20.20 -2.08
N GLU A 286 -7.95 -19.02 -2.11
CA GLU A 286 -6.91 -18.61 -3.08
C GLU A 286 -7.37 -18.67 -4.54
N ARG A 287 -8.65 -18.39 -4.79
CA ARG A 287 -9.13 -18.22 -6.17
C ARG A 287 -8.31 -17.15 -6.88
N ALA A 288 -7.80 -17.49 -8.06
CA ALA A 288 -7.22 -16.54 -9.00
C ALA A 288 -8.30 -16.03 -9.97
N PHE A 289 -8.12 -14.81 -10.45
CA PHE A 289 -8.92 -14.17 -11.48
C PHE A 289 -8.06 -14.05 -12.73
N LYS A 290 -8.42 -14.73 -13.82
CA LYS A 290 -7.68 -14.64 -15.08
C LYS A 290 -8.41 -13.72 -16.04
N THR A 291 -7.68 -12.86 -16.73
CA THR A 291 -8.27 -11.99 -17.76
C THR A 291 -9.08 -12.83 -18.76
N GLY A 292 -10.30 -12.37 -19.08
CA GLY A 292 -11.26 -13.11 -19.92
C GLY A 292 -12.32 -13.88 -19.13
N GLU A 293 -12.10 -14.14 -17.83
CA GLU A 293 -13.15 -14.68 -16.95
C GLU A 293 -14.14 -13.58 -16.52
N PRO A 294 -15.44 -13.89 -16.35
CA PRO A 294 -16.44 -12.90 -15.94
C PRO A 294 -16.10 -12.17 -14.63
N GLU A 295 -15.56 -12.88 -13.64
CA GLU A 295 -15.19 -12.29 -12.36
C GLU A 295 -13.92 -11.42 -12.46
N ALA A 296 -13.02 -11.70 -13.41
CA ALA A 296 -11.86 -10.84 -13.64
C ALA A 296 -12.27 -9.49 -14.24
N ALA A 297 -13.34 -9.45 -15.04
CA ALA A 297 -13.91 -8.22 -15.59
C ALA A 297 -14.51 -7.29 -14.51
N GLN A 298 -14.63 -7.75 -13.25
CA GLN A 298 -14.98 -6.89 -12.11
C GLN A 298 -13.74 -6.25 -11.45
N LEU A 299 -12.53 -6.69 -11.82
CA LEU A 299 -11.26 -6.21 -11.27
C LEU A 299 -10.36 -5.54 -12.32
N CYS A 300 -10.66 -5.73 -13.61
CA CYS A 300 -10.02 -5.01 -14.71
C CYS A 300 -11.06 -4.52 -15.73
N ASP A 301 -10.93 -3.28 -16.16
CA ASP A 301 -11.89 -2.60 -17.03
C ASP A 301 -11.59 -2.78 -18.53
N ARG A 302 -10.31 -2.98 -18.86
CA ARG A 302 -9.83 -3.10 -20.24
C ARG A 302 -8.75 -4.16 -20.32
N VAL A 303 -8.91 -5.12 -21.22
CA VAL A 303 -7.89 -6.14 -21.52
C VAL A 303 -7.32 -5.86 -22.91
N VAL A 304 -5.99 -5.83 -23.02
CA VAL A 304 -5.30 -5.50 -24.27
C VAL A 304 -4.11 -6.42 -24.52
N ALA A 305 -3.76 -6.58 -25.80
CA ALA A 305 -2.50 -7.17 -26.18
C ALA A 305 -1.32 -6.38 -25.60
N ARG A 306 -0.19 -7.06 -25.38
CA ARG A 306 1.01 -6.50 -24.75
C ARG A 306 1.52 -5.23 -25.43
N ASP A 307 1.60 -5.24 -26.76
CA ASP A 307 2.11 -4.15 -27.58
C ASP A 307 1.13 -2.96 -27.66
N ALA A 308 -0.11 -3.14 -27.22
CA ALA A 308 -1.13 -2.09 -27.13
C ALA A 308 -1.22 -1.43 -25.75
N MET A 309 -0.47 -1.90 -24.74
CA MET A 309 -0.56 -1.40 -23.37
C MET A 309 -0.29 0.10 -23.25
N ASP A 310 0.77 0.60 -23.89
CA ASP A 310 1.15 2.02 -23.81
C ASP A 310 0.08 2.92 -24.43
N THR A 311 -0.48 2.50 -25.57
CA THR A 311 -1.59 3.19 -26.25
C THR A 311 -2.83 3.20 -25.36
N ALA A 312 -3.19 2.06 -24.76
CA ALA A 312 -4.36 1.96 -23.89
C ALA A 312 -4.25 2.86 -22.64
N ILE A 313 -3.06 2.94 -22.04
CA ILE A 313 -2.80 3.85 -20.91
C ILE A 313 -3.02 5.30 -21.34
N ALA A 314 -2.46 5.70 -22.49
CA ALA A 314 -2.59 7.07 -23.00
C ALA A 314 -4.04 7.44 -23.32
N GLU A 315 -4.80 6.53 -23.94
CA GLU A 315 -6.21 6.72 -24.26
C GLU A 315 -7.08 6.87 -23.00
N ASP A 316 -6.92 5.97 -22.02
CA ASP A 316 -7.72 5.99 -20.80
C ASP A 316 -7.36 7.21 -19.91
N ALA A 317 -6.08 7.60 -19.86
CA ALA A 317 -5.65 8.83 -19.19
C ALA A 317 -6.28 10.07 -19.85
N ALA A 318 -6.19 10.17 -21.19
CA ALA A 318 -6.78 11.28 -21.94
C ALA A 318 -8.31 11.34 -21.78
N GLN A 319 -8.98 10.18 -21.78
CA GLN A 319 -10.43 10.10 -21.55
C GLN A 319 -10.81 10.69 -20.20
N LEU A 320 -10.10 10.30 -19.13
CA LEU A 320 -10.39 10.72 -17.77
C LEU A 320 -10.15 12.21 -17.54
N THR A 321 -9.20 12.81 -18.26
CA THR A 321 -8.85 14.23 -18.14
C THR A 321 -9.57 15.13 -19.13
N SER A 322 -10.22 14.58 -20.17
CA SER A 322 -10.77 15.33 -21.32
C SER A 322 -11.78 16.43 -21.00
N ALA A 323 -12.60 16.25 -19.96
CA ALA A 323 -13.63 17.21 -19.55
C ALA A 323 -13.20 18.11 -18.38
N GLY A 324 -11.92 18.09 -18.02
CA GLY A 324 -11.40 18.67 -16.79
C GLY A 324 -11.66 17.79 -15.56
N LEU A 325 -10.84 17.95 -14.52
CA LEU A 325 -10.82 17.03 -13.38
C LEU A 325 -11.82 17.34 -12.27
N VAL A 326 -12.36 18.56 -12.20
CA VAL A 326 -13.16 19.01 -11.05
C VAL A 326 -14.32 18.05 -10.77
N SER A 327 -15.08 17.68 -11.81
CA SER A 327 -16.18 16.74 -11.66
C SER A 327 -15.72 15.31 -11.38
N ALA A 328 -14.63 14.85 -12.00
CA ALA A 328 -14.12 13.50 -11.82
C ALA A 328 -13.63 13.27 -10.39
N VAL A 329 -12.85 14.22 -9.85
CA VAL A 329 -12.36 14.20 -8.47
C VAL A 329 -13.52 14.28 -7.47
N ALA A 330 -14.50 15.16 -7.69
CA ALA A 330 -15.68 15.25 -6.83
C ALA A 330 -16.52 13.96 -6.82
N ASN A 331 -16.73 13.34 -7.98
CA ASN A 331 -17.44 12.04 -8.09
C ASN A 331 -16.66 10.92 -7.39
N ARG A 332 -15.34 10.84 -7.62
CA ARG A 332 -14.44 9.88 -6.95
C ARG A 332 -14.54 10.01 -5.42
N ARG A 333 -14.50 11.25 -4.90
CA ARG A 333 -14.68 11.55 -3.48
C ARG A 333 -16.02 11.08 -2.93
N ALA A 334 -17.11 11.43 -3.62
CA ALA A 334 -18.47 11.07 -3.21
C ALA A 334 -18.67 9.56 -3.17
N MET A 335 -18.15 8.82 -4.16
CA MET A 335 -18.14 7.35 -4.17
C MET A 335 -17.35 6.79 -2.99
N ARG A 336 -16.15 7.33 -2.75
CA ARG A 336 -15.25 6.88 -1.68
C ARG A 336 -15.88 7.04 -0.30
N ILE A 337 -16.46 8.21 0.01
CA ILE A 337 -17.12 8.45 1.30
C ILE A 337 -18.29 7.47 1.52
N GLY A 338 -19.03 7.12 0.47
CA GLY A 338 -20.11 6.12 0.55
C GLY A 338 -19.63 4.68 0.76
N GLN A 339 -18.41 4.34 0.34
CA GLN A 339 -17.87 2.98 0.39
C GLN A 339 -16.94 2.73 1.59
N GLU A 340 -16.19 3.76 1.98
CA GLU A 340 -15.12 3.69 2.96
C GLU A 340 -14.86 5.11 3.51
N PRO A 341 -15.65 5.60 4.48
CA PRO A 341 -15.26 6.80 5.22
C PRO A 341 -14.03 6.53 6.10
N VAL A 342 -13.34 7.58 6.55
CA VAL A 342 -12.15 7.49 7.41
C VAL A 342 -12.45 6.69 8.68
N ASP A 343 -13.62 6.85 9.30
CA ASP A 343 -13.99 6.09 10.49
C ASP A 343 -14.01 4.57 10.23
N GLN A 344 -14.61 4.15 9.10
CA GLN A 344 -14.63 2.74 8.72
C GLN A 344 -13.22 2.21 8.46
N PHE A 345 -12.42 2.96 7.69
CA PHE A 345 -11.03 2.61 7.40
C PHE A 345 -10.21 2.47 8.69
N ARG A 346 -10.27 3.48 9.56
CA ARG A 346 -9.59 3.53 10.86
C ARG A 346 -9.98 2.33 11.74
N ARG A 347 -11.28 2.03 11.87
CA ARG A 347 -11.78 0.89 12.66
C ARG A 347 -11.32 -0.46 12.10
N TYR A 348 -11.29 -0.61 10.77
CA TYR A 348 -10.73 -1.78 10.14
C TYR A 348 -9.23 -1.90 10.45
N MET A 349 -8.49 -0.81 10.30
CA MET A 349 -7.04 -0.77 10.56
C MET A 349 -6.70 -1.06 12.03
N ALA A 350 -7.59 -0.73 12.98
CA ALA A 350 -7.45 -1.13 14.38
C ALA A 350 -7.43 -2.66 14.55
N VAL A 351 -8.32 -3.38 13.85
CA VAL A 351 -8.35 -4.85 13.87
C VAL A 351 -7.14 -5.41 13.13
N TYR A 352 -6.85 -4.85 11.96
CA TYR A 352 -5.70 -5.24 11.14
C TYR A 352 -4.39 -5.15 11.93
N ALA A 353 -4.12 -4.03 12.63
CA ALA A 353 -2.88 -3.87 13.38
C ALA A 353 -2.66 -4.99 14.42
N ARG A 354 -3.70 -5.32 15.18
CA ARG A 354 -3.62 -6.40 16.18
C ARG A 354 -3.46 -7.75 15.53
N ASP A 355 -4.32 -8.10 14.59
CA ASP A 355 -4.39 -9.47 14.08
C ASP A 355 -3.27 -9.77 13.07
N GLN A 356 -2.82 -8.76 12.30
CA GLN A 356 -1.67 -8.89 11.42
C GLN A 356 -0.38 -9.09 12.20
N SER A 357 -0.17 -8.36 13.30
CA SER A 357 1.02 -8.60 14.16
C SER A 357 1.01 -10.04 14.69
N ARG A 358 -0.15 -10.58 15.10
CA ARG A 358 -0.29 -11.98 15.54
C ARG A 358 0.00 -12.97 14.42
N CYS A 359 -0.48 -12.70 13.19
CA CYS A 359 -0.16 -13.51 12.03
C CYS A 359 1.35 -13.56 11.75
N LEU A 360 2.04 -12.42 11.82
CA LEU A 360 3.49 -12.32 11.57
C LEU A 360 4.36 -13.13 12.53
N TYR A 361 3.87 -13.40 13.74
CA TYR A 361 4.60 -14.13 14.77
C TYR A 361 3.95 -15.47 15.12
N ALA A 362 2.96 -15.92 14.34
CA ALA A 362 2.37 -17.23 14.51
C ALA A 362 3.33 -18.32 14.02
N PRO A 363 3.50 -19.44 14.75
CA PRO A 363 4.33 -20.57 14.29
C PRO A 363 3.92 -21.11 12.91
N ALA A 364 2.62 -21.03 12.60
CA ALA A 364 2.07 -21.44 11.31
C ALA A 364 2.63 -20.63 10.12
N LEU A 365 3.09 -19.40 10.34
CA LEU A 365 3.67 -18.57 9.27
C LEU A 365 4.89 -19.26 8.64
N ILE A 366 5.85 -19.67 9.46
CA ILE A 366 7.09 -20.30 9.00
C ILE A 366 6.79 -21.63 8.32
N ALA A 367 5.92 -22.45 8.92
CA ALA A 367 5.50 -23.71 8.33
C ALA A 367 4.89 -23.51 6.93
N ASN A 368 4.05 -22.48 6.78
CA ASN A 368 3.44 -22.13 5.50
C ASN A 368 4.46 -21.68 4.46
N LEU A 369 5.45 -20.85 4.83
CA LEU A 369 6.51 -20.39 3.94
C LEU A 369 7.42 -21.54 3.48
N GLU A 370 7.71 -22.50 4.37
CA GLU A 370 8.53 -23.66 4.03
C GLU A 370 7.79 -24.67 3.14
N GLN A 371 6.52 -24.96 3.45
CA GLN A 371 5.72 -25.93 2.71
C GLN A 371 5.28 -25.43 1.34
N ASN A 372 4.80 -24.18 1.25
CA ASN A 372 4.18 -23.66 0.04
C ASN A 372 5.16 -22.92 -0.88
N TRP A 373 6.26 -22.38 -0.33
CA TRP A 373 7.18 -21.51 -1.06
C TRP A 373 8.63 -22.00 -1.08
N ARG A 374 8.94 -23.08 -0.36
CA ARG A 374 10.30 -23.62 -0.18
C ARG A 374 11.28 -22.53 0.23
N ALA A 375 10.86 -21.67 1.18
CA ALA A 375 11.63 -20.49 1.55
C ALA A 375 13.07 -20.81 2.01
N HIS A 376 13.29 -21.98 2.60
CA HIS A 376 14.60 -22.48 3.02
C HIS A 376 15.59 -22.72 1.86
N GLU A 377 15.12 -22.86 0.61
CA GLU A 377 15.96 -23.06 -0.58
C GLU A 377 16.37 -21.73 -1.24
N ARG A 378 15.79 -20.60 -0.83
CA ARG A 378 15.97 -19.29 -1.48
C ARG A 378 17.11 -18.49 -0.84
N ARG A 379 17.83 -17.73 -1.67
CA ARG A 379 18.90 -16.83 -1.21
C ARG A 379 18.35 -15.41 -1.00
N PRO A 380 18.66 -14.75 0.13
CA PRO A 380 18.29 -13.35 0.39
C PRO A 380 18.89 -12.40 -0.63
#